data_AF-A0A4Q3E5A0-F1
#
_entry.id   AF-A0A4Q3E5A0-F1
#
_cell.length_a   1.000
_cell.length_b   1.000
_cell.length_c   1.000
_cell.angle_alpha   90.00
_cell.angle_beta   90.00
_cell.angle_gamma   90.00
#
_symmetry.space_group_name_H-M   'P 1'
#
loop_
_entity.id
_entity.type
_entity.pdbx_description
1 polymer ?
#
loop_
_entity_poly.entity_id
_entity_poly.type
_entity_poly.pdbx_seq_one_letter_code
_entity_poly.pdbx_strand_id
1 'polypeptide(L)'
;MKQRINLMMGLWLLLAGVSCTKDLDQQPLNSNTADIQYSTPAGYKQVLAKAYGSYSLVSSSGVGVSDVNVPGISDAGTTDFVRSWFNLQELTTDEAICAWDDAYLQSFHNFNWTPSNIYINASYARSLFQITVCNEFIRQSTDEKLAARNITSHDADDIRFYRAEARFLRAFQYWVLMDLFG
;
A
#
# COMPACT_ATOMS: atom_id res chain seq x y z
N MET A 1 -7.06 -57.50 -33.54
CA MET A 1 -7.83 -56.96 -32.39
C MET A 1 -6.94 -56.32 -31.33
N LYS A 2 -5.94 -57.03 -30.79
CA LYS A 2 -5.04 -56.52 -29.71
C LYS A 2 -4.26 -55.23 -30.06
N GLN A 3 -3.79 -55.07 -31.30
CA GLN A 3 -3.11 -53.83 -31.72
C GLN A 3 -4.02 -52.60 -31.81
N ARG A 4 -5.31 -52.78 -32.13
CA ARG A 4 -6.29 -51.68 -32.14
C ARG A 4 -6.64 -51.24 -30.71
N ILE A 5 -6.66 -52.18 -29.77
CA ILE A 5 -6.86 -51.91 -28.34
C ILE A 5 -5.69 -51.12 -27.77
N ASN A 6 -4.44 -51.49 -28.08
CA ASN A 6 -3.26 -50.77 -27.61
C ASN A 6 -3.15 -49.34 -28.19
N LEU A 7 -3.57 -49.15 -29.45
CA LEU A 7 -3.58 -47.82 -30.09
C LEU A 7 -4.66 -46.91 -29.47
N MET A 8 -5.85 -47.45 -29.18
CA MET A 8 -6.90 -46.71 -28.48
C MET A 8 -6.49 -46.39 -27.03
N MET A 9 -5.82 -47.32 -26.33
CA MET A 9 -5.34 -47.11 -24.97
C MET A 9 -4.24 -46.03 -24.89
N GLY A 10 -3.35 -45.96 -25.90
CA GLY A 10 -2.36 -44.88 -26.00
C GLY A 10 -2.97 -43.50 -26.27
N LEU A 11 -4.06 -43.42 -27.03
CA LEU A 11 -4.76 -42.16 -27.31
C LEU A 11 -5.51 -41.62 -26.08
N TRP A 12 -6.06 -42.51 -25.26
CA TRP A 12 -6.71 -42.15 -23.99
C TRP A 12 -5.71 -41.61 -22.94
N LEU A 13 -4.50 -42.16 -22.88
CA LEU A 13 -3.43 -41.67 -22.00
C LEU A 13 -2.92 -40.28 -22.40
N LEU A 14 -2.91 -39.94 -23.69
CA LEU A 14 -2.53 -38.61 -24.18
C LEU A 14 -3.59 -37.53 -23.90
N LEU A 15 -4.88 -37.91 -23.85
CA LEU A 15 -5.99 -37.02 -23.51
C LEU A 15 -6.17 -36.83 -22.00
N ALA A 16 -5.67 -37.75 -21.17
CA ALA A 16 -5.70 -37.63 -19.70
C ALA A 16 -4.64 -36.65 -19.15
N GLY A 17 -3.63 -36.29 -19.96
CA GLY A 17 -2.56 -35.35 -19.59
C GLY A 17 -2.92 -33.87 -19.80
N VAL A 18 -4.05 -33.56 -20.44
CA VAL A 18 -4.55 -32.18 -20.59
C VAL A 18 -5.29 -31.79 -19.32
N SER A 19 -4.54 -31.60 -18.24
CA SER A 19 -5.08 -31.08 -16.99
C SER A 19 -5.60 -29.66 -17.23
N CYS A 20 -6.90 -29.43 -17.01
CA CYS A 20 -7.51 -28.11 -16.99
C CYS A 20 -7.05 -27.34 -15.74
N THR A 21 -5.78 -26.97 -15.66
CA THR A 21 -5.21 -26.22 -14.51
C THR A 21 -5.51 -24.72 -14.56
N LYS A 22 -6.29 -24.23 -15.53
CA LYS A 22 -6.69 -22.81 -15.58
C LYS A 22 -7.46 -22.34 -14.35
N ASP A 23 -8.01 -23.27 -13.57
CA ASP A 23 -8.71 -22.98 -12.31
C ASP A 23 -7.77 -22.73 -11.12
N LEU A 24 -6.44 -22.83 -11.31
CA LEU A 24 -5.44 -22.43 -10.30
C LEU A 24 -5.06 -20.94 -10.39
N ASP A 25 -5.31 -20.29 -11.53
CA ASP A 25 -5.10 -18.85 -11.71
C ASP A 25 -6.35 -18.07 -11.29
N GLN A 26 -6.82 -18.28 -10.06
CA GLN A 26 -7.99 -17.57 -9.57
C GLN A 26 -7.65 -16.12 -9.21
N GLN A 27 -8.25 -15.19 -9.95
CA GLN A 27 -8.34 -13.80 -9.50
C GLN A 27 -9.53 -13.66 -8.55
N PRO A 28 -9.46 -12.78 -7.53
CA PRO A 28 -10.59 -12.52 -6.66
C PRO A 28 -11.82 -12.08 -7.47
N LEU A 29 -12.90 -12.87 -7.45
CA LEU A 29 -14.08 -12.60 -8.27
C LEU A 29 -14.86 -11.35 -7.82
N ASN A 30 -14.73 -10.96 -6.55
CA ASN A 30 -15.47 -9.85 -5.92
C ASN A 30 -14.55 -8.82 -5.24
N SER A 31 -13.28 -8.74 -5.62
CA SER A 31 -12.34 -7.76 -5.06
C SER A 31 -11.88 -6.79 -6.13
N ASN A 32 -11.57 -5.57 -5.70
CA ASN A 32 -10.93 -4.58 -6.55
C ASN A 32 -9.44 -4.94 -6.71
N THR A 33 -9.09 -5.58 -7.82
CA THR A 33 -7.71 -5.94 -8.15
C THR A 33 -6.99 -4.75 -8.79
N ALA A 34 -5.66 -4.81 -8.86
CA ALA A 34 -4.90 -3.79 -9.59
C ALA A 34 -5.32 -3.71 -11.07
N ASP A 35 -5.62 -4.82 -11.71
CA ASP A 35 -6.03 -4.81 -13.12
C ASP A 35 -7.41 -4.14 -13.31
N ILE A 36 -8.31 -4.29 -12.34
CA ILE A 36 -9.60 -3.58 -12.34
C ILE A 36 -9.38 -2.10 -12.02
N GLN A 37 -8.68 -1.79 -10.91
CA GLN A 37 -8.46 -0.41 -10.46
C GLN A 37 -7.75 0.43 -11.51
N TYR A 38 -6.73 -0.10 -12.18
CA TYR A 38 -5.93 0.66 -13.15
C TYR A 38 -6.42 0.51 -14.60
N SER A 39 -7.60 -0.07 -14.83
CA SER A 39 -8.18 -0.24 -16.18
C SER A 39 -8.62 1.08 -16.82
N THR A 40 -8.82 2.14 -16.04
CA THR A 40 -9.34 3.43 -16.53
C THR A 40 -8.53 4.61 -15.96
N PRO A 41 -8.50 5.78 -16.64
CA PRO A 41 -7.85 7.00 -16.14
C PRO A 41 -8.38 7.45 -14.77
N ALA A 42 -9.70 7.34 -14.55
CA ALA A 42 -10.33 7.65 -13.26
C ALA A 42 -9.76 6.79 -12.12
N GLY A 43 -9.45 5.53 -12.42
CA GLY A 43 -8.83 4.60 -11.49
C GLY A 43 -7.43 5.03 -11.04
N TYR A 44 -6.60 5.55 -11.94
CA TYR A 44 -5.32 6.16 -11.56
C TYR A 44 -5.55 7.37 -10.66
N LYS A 45 -6.48 8.25 -11.02
CA LYS A 45 -6.77 9.45 -10.22
C LYS A 45 -7.21 9.11 -8.80
N GLN A 46 -7.99 8.04 -8.61
CA GLN A 46 -8.37 7.54 -7.29
C GLN A 46 -7.17 7.04 -6.47
N VAL A 47 -6.22 6.32 -7.10
CA VAL A 47 -5.02 5.88 -6.37
C VAL A 47 -4.08 7.05 -6.07
N LEU A 48 -3.97 8.04 -6.95
CA LEU A 48 -3.25 9.27 -6.64
C LEU A 48 -3.90 10.01 -5.46
N ALA A 49 -5.23 10.11 -5.44
CA ALA A 49 -5.97 10.66 -4.31
C ALA A 49 -5.71 9.87 -3.03
N LYS A 50 -5.56 8.54 -3.11
CA LYS A 50 -5.13 7.71 -1.97
C LYS A 50 -3.70 8.05 -1.52
N ALA A 51 -2.77 8.23 -2.45
CA ALA A 51 -1.38 8.57 -2.13
C ALA A 51 -1.28 9.89 -1.36
N TYR A 52 -1.98 10.94 -1.82
CA TYR A 52 -2.07 12.21 -1.09
C TYR A 52 -2.91 12.10 0.19
N GLY A 53 -4.09 11.50 0.12
CA GLY A 53 -5.02 11.42 1.24
C GLY A 53 -4.44 10.65 2.43
N SER A 54 -3.54 9.70 2.21
CA SER A 54 -2.87 8.94 3.28
C SER A 54 -1.98 9.81 4.18
N TYR A 55 -1.74 11.07 3.84
CA TYR A 55 -1.05 12.04 4.70
C TYR A 55 -1.96 12.69 5.75
N SER A 56 -3.27 12.68 5.55
CA SER A 56 -4.22 13.36 6.45
C SER A 56 -5.38 12.48 6.90
N LEU A 57 -5.45 11.25 6.37
CA LEU A 57 -6.50 10.30 6.64
C LEU A 57 -5.89 8.95 7.02
N VAL A 58 -6.44 8.34 8.06
CA VAL A 58 -6.06 7.01 8.55
C VAL A 58 -6.48 5.88 7.60
N SER A 59 -7.59 6.10 6.88
CA SER A 59 -8.09 5.25 5.80
C SER A 59 -9.02 6.01 4.86
N SER A 60 -9.17 5.50 3.64
CA SER A 60 -10.22 5.93 2.70
C SER A 60 -11.60 5.39 3.07
N SER A 61 -11.67 4.43 3.98
CA SER A 61 -12.91 3.76 4.41
C SER A 61 -13.58 4.43 5.62
N GLY A 62 -12.99 5.51 6.15
CA GLY A 62 -13.52 6.29 7.28
C GLY A 62 -12.56 6.40 8.45
N VAL A 63 -12.89 7.28 9.40
CA VAL A 63 -12.00 7.68 10.51
C VAL A 63 -11.81 6.63 11.61
N GLY A 64 -12.71 5.65 11.70
CA GLY A 64 -12.61 4.53 12.67
C GLY A 64 -11.85 3.31 12.13
N VAL A 65 -11.32 3.39 10.91
CA VAL A 65 -10.61 2.29 10.23
C VAL A 65 -9.21 2.78 9.90
N SER A 66 -8.20 1.94 10.13
CA SER A 66 -6.84 2.23 9.70
C SER A 66 -6.39 1.24 8.63
N ASP A 67 -5.70 1.75 7.61
CA ASP A 67 -5.00 0.91 6.64
C ASP A 67 -3.70 0.32 7.21
N VAL A 68 -3.26 0.82 8.37
CA VAL A 68 -2.04 0.40 9.06
C VAL A 68 -2.45 -0.27 10.37
N ASN A 69 -2.05 -1.52 10.55
CA ASN A 69 -2.33 -2.27 11.76
C ASN A 69 -1.03 -2.51 12.53
N VAL A 70 -0.96 -1.99 13.75
CA VAL A 70 0.18 -2.17 14.67
C VAL A 70 -0.37 -2.78 15.96
N PRO A 71 0.23 -3.90 16.45
CA PRO A 71 -0.19 -4.51 17.70
C PRO A 71 -0.21 -3.51 18.87
N GLY A 72 -1.29 -3.53 19.66
CA GLY A 72 -1.46 -2.63 20.79
C GLY A 72 -2.13 -1.30 20.44
N ILE A 73 -2.46 -1.04 19.18
CA ILE A 73 -3.21 0.15 18.75
C ILE A 73 -4.65 -0.23 18.41
N SER A 74 -5.62 0.35 19.13
CA SER A 74 -7.06 0.17 18.87
C SER A 74 -7.73 1.40 18.25
N ASP A 75 -7.21 2.59 18.51
CA ASP A 75 -7.67 3.84 17.89
C ASP A 75 -6.96 4.06 16.56
N ALA A 76 -7.73 4.09 15.45
CA ALA A 76 -7.20 4.36 14.12
C ALA A 76 -6.45 5.70 14.06
N GLY A 77 -6.90 6.71 14.81
CA GLY A 77 -6.28 8.04 14.88
C GLY A 77 -4.85 8.03 15.40
N THR A 78 -4.42 6.99 16.12
CA THR A 78 -3.02 6.83 16.57
C THR A 78 -2.07 6.53 15.41
N THR A 79 -2.60 6.00 14.31
CA THR A 79 -1.81 5.70 13.11
C THR A 79 -1.86 6.83 12.07
N ASP A 80 -2.44 7.98 12.38
CA ASP A 80 -2.44 9.14 11.48
C ASP A 80 -1.01 9.64 11.24
N PHE A 81 -0.69 10.02 10.00
CA PHE A 81 0.66 10.44 9.63
C PHE A 81 1.07 11.75 10.33
N VAL A 82 0.23 12.79 10.26
CA VAL A 82 0.59 14.11 10.82
C VAL A 82 0.72 14.00 12.33
N ARG A 83 -0.23 13.37 13.01
CA ARG A 83 -0.16 13.17 14.46
C ARG A 83 1.06 12.37 14.87
N SER A 84 1.32 11.27 14.18
CA SER A 84 2.43 10.39 14.52
C SER A 84 3.78 11.08 14.30
N TRP A 85 3.95 11.77 13.17
CA TRP A 85 5.18 12.51 12.88
C TRP A 85 5.38 13.69 13.84
N PHE A 86 4.33 14.49 14.08
CA PHE A 86 4.36 15.60 15.05
C PHE A 86 4.77 15.11 16.45
N ASN A 87 4.19 14.00 16.92
CA ASN A 87 4.51 13.48 18.24
C ASN A 87 6.01 13.16 18.40
N LEU A 88 6.64 12.58 17.37
CA LEU A 88 8.05 12.22 17.42
C LEU A 88 8.96 13.46 17.31
N GLN A 89 8.57 14.47 16.52
CA GLN A 89 9.33 15.70 16.35
C GLN A 89 9.20 16.67 17.53
N GLU A 90 8.05 16.71 18.22
CA GLU A 90 7.73 17.77 19.19
C GLU A 90 7.68 17.31 20.64
N LEU A 91 7.21 16.08 20.93
CA LEU A 91 7.09 15.64 22.33
C LEU A 91 8.45 15.27 22.94
N THR A 92 9.49 15.24 22.12
CA THR A 92 10.89 15.07 22.51
C THR A 92 11.64 16.41 22.58
N THR A 93 10.95 17.55 22.47
CA THR A 93 11.53 18.89 22.50
C THR A 93 10.98 19.71 23.67
N ASP A 94 11.40 20.97 23.75
CA ASP A 94 10.90 21.98 24.69
C ASP A 94 9.67 22.74 24.18
N GLU A 95 9.16 22.41 22.99
CA GLU A 95 8.08 23.18 22.34
C GLU A 95 6.67 22.74 22.76
N ALA A 96 6.47 21.46 23.09
CA ALA A 96 5.13 20.92 23.38
C ALA A 96 5.10 19.88 24.51
N ILE A 97 3.98 19.88 25.26
CA ILE A 97 3.66 18.86 26.27
C ILE A 97 2.28 18.29 25.98
N CYS A 98 2.17 16.96 25.98
CA CYS A 98 0.88 16.28 25.95
C CYS A 98 0.56 15.73 27.34
N ALA A 99 -0.49 16.28 27.96
CA ALA A 99 -0.85 15.99 29.35
C ALA A 99 -1.67 14.68 29.54
N TRP A 100 -1.69 13.80 28.54
CA TRP A 100 -2.39 12.52 28.64
C TRP A 100 -1.58 11.51 29.44
N ASP A 101 -2.24 10.77 30.34
CA ASP A 101 -1.61 9.75 31.19
C ASP A 101 -1.39 8.42 30.43
N ASP A 102 -0.73 8.51 29.28
CA ASP A 102 -0.32 7.37 28.45
C ASP A 102 1.18 7.14 28.63
N ALA A 103 1.57 5.98 29.17
CA ALA A 103 2.96 5.67 29.47
C ALA A 103 3.89 5.70 28.24
N TYR A 104 3.42 5.31 27.06
CA TYR A 104 4.22 5.39 25.84
C TYR A 104 4.40 6.83 25.38
N LEU A 105 3.38 7.67 25.54
CA LEU A 105 3.48 9.09 25.20
C LEU A 105 4.40 9.82 26.18
N GLN A 106 4.20 9.61 27.49
CA GLN A 106 5.04 10.20 28.54
C GLN A 106 6.51 9.79 28.41
N SER A 107 6.79 8.64 27.79
CA SER A 107 8.18 8.21 27.55
C SER A 107 8.96 9.13 26.60
N PHE A 108 8.28 9.88 25.71
CA PHE A 108 8.91 10.90 24.87
C PHE A 108 9.41 12.09 25.70
N HIS A 109 8.57 12.61 26.59
CA HIS A 109 8.93 13.70 27.49
C HIS A 109 10.07 13.33 28.46
N ASN A 110 10.11 12.06 28.88
CA ASN A 110 11.12 11.56 29.81
C ASN A 110 12.38 11.00 29.11
N PHE A 111 12.43 11.02 27.77
CA PHE A 111 13.53 10.45 26.98
C PHE A 111 13.88 9.00 27.33
N ASN A 112 12.88 8.19 27.63
CA ASN A 112 13.06 6.80 28.08
C ASN A 112 12.20 5.78 27.31
N TRP A 113 11.83 6.12 26.08
CA TRP A 113 11.12 5.20 25.19
C TRP A 113 11.97 3.97 24.87
N THR A 114 11.29 2.88 24.54
CA THR A 114 11.92 1.62 24.14
C THR A 114 11.43 1.21 22.74
N PRO A 115 12.05 0.21 22.09
CA PRO A 115 11.58 -0.29 20.79
C PRO A 115 10.13 -0.81 20.78
N SER A 116 9.52 -1.06 21.95
CA SER A 116 8.11 -1.47 22.04
C SER A 116 7.12 -0.30 22.04
N ASN A 117 7.58 0.96 21.93
CA ASN A 117 6.71 2.12 21.89
C ASN A 117 5.81 2.10 20.64
N ILE A 118 4.49 2.02 20.87
CA ILE A 118 3.49 1.88 19.81
C ILE A 118 3.45 3.09 18.87
N TYR A 119 3.75 4.30 19.34
CA TYR A 119 3.73 5.51 18.52
C TYR A 119 4.90 5.55 17.54
N ILE A 120 6.08 5.05 17.96
CA ILE A 120 7.24 4.88 17.08
C ILE A 120 6.92 3.83 16.00
N ASN A 121 6.36 2.69 16.41
CA ASN A 121 5.98 1.62 15.49
C ASN A 121 4.90 2.09 14.49
N ALA A 122 3.94 2.91 14.93
CA ALA A 122 2.92 3.52 14.07
C ALA A 122 3.54 4.45 13.03
N SER A 123 4.48 5.32 13.41
CA SER A 123 5.14 6.26 12.50
C SER A 123 5.90 5.52 11.40
N TYR A 124 6.68 4.52 11.79
CA TYR A 124 7.44 3.69 10.86
C TYR A 124 6.51 2.93 9.89
N ALA A 125 5.50 2.25 10.43
CA ALA A 125 4.54 1.49 9.62
C ALA A 125 3.73 2.38 8.66
N ARG A 126 3.32 3.58 9.11
CA ARG A 126 2.57 4.54 8.28
C ARG A 126 3.41 5.06 7.12
N SER A 127 4.67 5.41 7.37
CA SER A 127 5.59 5.89 6.33
C SER A 127 5.81 4.80 5.27
N LEU A 128 6.04 3.55 5.70
CA LEU A 128 6.17 2.41 4.79
C LEU A 128 4.90 2.10 3.99
N PHE A 129 3.72 2.24 4.60
CA PHE A 129 2.45 2.11 3.90
C PHE A 129 2.31 3.15 2.79
N GLN A 130 2.57 4.43 3.07
CA GLN A 130 2.51 5.50 2.07
C GLN A 130 3.52 5.28 0.93
N ILE A 131 4.74 4.83 1.25
CA ILE A 131 5.74 4.42 0.24
C ILE A 131 5.20 3.29 -0.63
N THR A 132 4.53 2.30 -0.04
CA THR A 132 3.94 1.17 -0.75
C THR A 132 2.85 1.62 -1.73
N VAL A 133 1.95 2.51 -1.31
CA VAL A 133 0.92 3.10 -2.19
C VAL A 133 1.57 3.84 -3.37
N CYS A 134 2.60 4.65 -3.11
CA CYS A 134 3.31 5.37 -4.15
C CYS A 134 4.05 4.41 -5.11
N ASN A 135 4.69 3.37 -4.58
CA ASN A 135 5.36 2.34 -5.39
C ASN A 135 4.39 1.61 -6.31
N GLU A 136 3.20 1.27 -5.81
CA GLU A 136 2.16 0.65 -6.63
C GLU A 136 1.74 1.57 -7.77
N PHE A 137 1.46 2.84 -7.48
CA PHE A 137 1.11 3.81 -8.52
C PHE A 137 2.20 3.92 -9.59
N ILE A 138 3.46 4.08 -9.19
CA ILE A 138 4.61 4.19 -10.10
C ILE A 138 4.74 2.93 -10.96
N ARG A 139 4.58 1.74 -10.36
CA ARG A 139 4.64 0.45 -11.04
C ARG A 139 3.49 0.25 -12.03
N GLN A 140 2.35 0.89 -11.82
CA GLN A 140 1.15 0.73 -12.65
C GLN A 140 1.03 1.80 -13.74
N SER A 141 1.76 2.90 -13.63
CA SER A 141 1.74 4.06 -14.53
C SER A 141 2.92 4.08 -15.52
N THR A 142 3.53 2.93 -15.82
CA THR A 142 4.56 2.86 -16.89
C THR A 142 3.92 3.03 -18.26
N ASP A 143 4.67 3.57 -19.22
CA ASP A 143 4.15 3.82 -20.56
C ASP A 143 3.68 2.54 -21.25
N GLU A 144 4.36 1.41 -20.99
CA GLU A 144 3.98 0.08 -21.49
C GLU A 144 2.63 -0.36 -20.92
N LYS A 145 2.38 -0.10 -19.63
CA LYS A 145 1.11 -0.46 -18.98
C LYS A 145 -0.04 0.42 -19.41
N LEU A 146 0.21 1.71 -19.62
CA LEU A 146 -0.80 2.62 -20.16
C LEU A 146 -1.20 2.20 -21.58
N ALA A 147 -0.21 1.92 -22.43
CA ALA A 147 -0.45 1.43 -23.79
C ALA A 147 -1.20 0.09 -23.79
N ALA A 148 -0.80 -0.87 -22.95
CA ALA A 148 -1.49 -2.17 -22.82
C ALA A 148 -2.95 -2.05 -22.37
N ARG A 149 -3.32 -0.95 -21.71
CA ARG A 149 -4.68 -0.66 -21.24
C ARG A 149 -5.42 0.33 -22.15
N ASN A 150 -4.88 0.63 -23.32
CA ASN A 150 -5.42 1.59 -24.28
C ASN A 150 -5.62 3.01 -23.71
N ILE A 151 -4.84 3.39 -22.69
CA ILE A 151 -4.84 4.74 -22.13
C ILE A 151 -3.78 5.54 -22.89
N THR A 152 -4.22 6.52 -23.66
CA THR A 152 -3.38 7.25 -24.62
C THR A 152 -3.68 8.75 -24.60
N SER A 153 -2.89 9.55 -25.33
CA SER A 153 -3.08 10.99 -25.47
C SER A 153 -3.12 11.72 -24.12
N HIS A 154 -4.09 12.62 -23.92
CA HIS A 154 -4.22 13.48 -22.75
C HIS A 154 -4.22 12.69 -21.43
N ASP A 155 -4.96 11.58 -21.35
CA ASP A 155 -5.02 10.78 -20.12
C ASP A 155 -3.66 10.16 -19.77
N ALA A 156 -2.89 9.73 -20.78
CA ALA A 156 -1.55 9.21 -20.56
C ALA A 156 -0.58 10.31 -20.12
N ASP A 157 -0.72 11.52 -20.67
CA ASP A 157 0.08 12.69 -20.26
C ASP A 157 -0.20 13.08 -18.81
N ASP A 158 -1.47 13.17 -18.41
CA ASP A 158 -1.88 13.41 -17.02
C ASP A 158 -1.29 12.36 -16.06
N ILE A 159 -1.38 11.08 -16.42
CA ILE A 159 -0.85 10.01 -15.57
C ILE A 159 0.68 10.07 -15.44
N ARG A 160 1.40 10.55 -16.47
CA ARG A 160 2.86 10.80 -16.36
C ARG A 160 3.16 11.91 -15.37
N PHE A 161 2.34 12.97 -15.30
CA PHE A 161 2.47 14.01 -14.28
C PHE A 161 2.16 13.46 -12.88
N TYR A 162 1.07 12.72 -12.73
CA TYR A 162 0.70 12.06 -11.47
C TYR A 162 1.81 11.11 -10.98
N ARG A 163 2.52 10.43 -11.90
CA ARG A 163 3.66 9.56 -11.57
C ARG A 163 4.83 10.35 -11.00
N ALA A 164 5.06 11.58 -11.47
CA ALA A 164 6.07 12.47 -10.90
C ALA A 164 5.68 12.91 -9.47
N GLU A 165 4.41 13.24 -9.25
CA GLU A 165 3.87 13.56 -7.91
C GLU A 165 4.02 12.38 -6.94
N ALA A 166 3.65 11.16 -7.36
CA ALA A 166 3.83 9.96 -6.55
C ALA A 166 5.31 9.71 -6.19
N ARG A 167 6.25 10.03 -7.08
CA ARG A 167 7.68 9.96 -6.79
C ARG A 167 8.11 10.99 -5.74
N PHE A 168 7.56 12.20 -5.79
CA PHE A 168 7.81 13.22 -4.78
C PHE A 168 7.28 12.79 -3.40
N LEU A 169 6.02 12.35 -3.33
CA LEU A 169 5.43 11.85 -2.08
C LEU A 169 6.24 10.69 -1.50
N ARG A 170 6.70 9.76 -2.34
CA ARG A 170 7.59 8.68 -1.90
C ARG A 170 8.92 9.21 -1.37
N ALA A 171 9.53 10.17 -2.06
CA ALA A 171 10.80 10.77 -1.64
C ALA A 171 10.65 11.50 -0.29
N PHE A 172 9.55 12.20 -0.08
CA PHE A 172 9.24 12.85 1.19
C PHE A 172 9.14 11.81 2.33
N GLN A 173 8.46 10.68 2.12
CA GLN A 173 8.41 9.64 3.16
C GLN A 173 9.76 8.98 3.44
N TYR A 174 10.62 8.83 2.41
CA TYR A 174 12.00 8.40 2.66
C TYR A 174 12.79 9.42 3.46
N TRP A 175 12.58 10.71 3.23
CA TRP A 175 13.19 11.76 4.05
C TRP A 175 12.70 11.70 5.50
N VAL A 176 11.39 11.54 5.74
CA VAL A 176 10.84 11.36 7.09
C VAL A 176 11.47 10.15 7.78
N LEU A 177 11.60 9.02 7.08
CA LEU A 177 12.23 7.82 7.64
C LEU A 177 13.72 8.02 7.95
N MET A 178 14.44 8.73 7.09
CA MET A 178 15.86 9.05 7.30
C MET A 178 16.06 9.98 8.50
N ASP A 179 15.23 11.01 8.63
CA ASP A 179 15.24 11.95 9.74
C ASP A 179 14.97 11.25 11.08
N LEU A 180 13.95 10.40 11.13
CA LEU A 180 13.53 9.72 12.35
C LEU A 180 14.38 8.49 12.72
N PHE A 181 14.93 7.77 11.74
CA PHE A 181 15.49 6.43 11.95
C PHE A 181 16.90 6.19 11.39
N GLY A 182 17.46 7.11 10.58
CA GLY A 182 18.81 6.98 9.99
C GLY A 182 18.84 6.34 8.62
#